data_AF-A0A8W8MYN5-F1
#
_entry.id   AF-A0A8W8MYN5-F1
#
_cell.length_a   1.000
_cell.length_b   1.000
_cell.length_c   1.000
_cell.angle_alpha   90.00
_cell.angle_beta   90.00
_cell.angle_gamma   90.00
#
_symmetry.space_group_name_H-M   'P 1'
#
loop_
_entity.id
_entity.type
_entity.pdbx_description
1 polymer ?
#
loop_
_entity_poly.entity_id
_entity_poly.type
_entity_poly.pdbx_seq_one_letter_code
_entity_poly.pdbx_strand_id
1 'polypeptide(L)'
;KVIKKRPPRPPNKQAVVDWFLEEERPKGVGTDPSTGKVAQWFHGVISRLEAENYLLNMTLGSYLVRVSERVWGYTISYRAEDRCKHFLVDTSEQGYQFFGANQLVHRSLADLINFHKSNPITVTGGELLRSAVGQLKDPPDYHELMRPRITESTAL
;
A
#
# COMPACT_ATOMS: atom_id res chain seq x y z
N LYS A 1 -23.55 -20.62 1.93
CA LYS A 1 -22.27 -20.36 1.22
C LYS A 1 -21.14 -20.79 2.15
N VAL A 2 -20.27 -21.71 1.72
CA VAL A 2 -19.07 -22.03 2.50
C VAL A 2 -18.17 -20.79 2.47
N ILE A 3 -18.03 -20.13 3.61
CA ILE A 3 -17.06 -19.04 3.77
C ILE A 3 -15.70 -19.71 3.76
N LYS A 4 -15.01 -19.72 2.61
CA LYS A 4 -13.61 -20.15 2.57
C LYS A 4 -12.81 -19.15 3.39
N LYS A 5 -12.43 -19.54 4.61
CA LYS A 5 -11.51 -18.74 5.44
C LYS A 5 -10.19 -18.62 4.68
N ARG A 6 -9.74 -17.40 4.45
CA ARG A 6 -8.45 -17.14 3.81
C ARG A 6 -7.32 -17.73 4.66
N PRO A 7 -6.24 -18.29 4.07
CA PRO A 7 -5.08 -18.68 4.86
C PRO A 7 -4.53 -17.48 5.65
N PRO A 8 -3.82 -17.70 6.78
CA PRO A 8 -3.31 -16.61 7.62
C PRO A 8 -2.36 -15.64 6.88
N ARG A 9 -1.71 -16.11 5.81
CA ARG A 9 -0.81 -15.32 4.97
C ARG A 9 -1.04 -15.66 3.49
N PRO A 10 -0.71 -14.74 2.57
CA PRO A 10 -0.71 -15.04 1.15
C PRO A 10 0.26 -16.17 0.81
N PRO A 11 -0.16 -17.18 0.03
CA PRO A 11 0.73 -18.27 -0.37
C PRO A 11 1.73 -17.87 -1.46
N ASN A 12 1.43 -16.84 -2.25
CA ASN A 12 2.27 -16.35 -3.36
C ASN A 12 1.79 -14.97 -3.85
N LYS A 13 2.56 -14.36 -4.77
CA LYS A 13 2.24 -13.09 -5.42
C LYS A 13 0.86 -13.07 -6.07
N GLN A 14 0.49 -14.14 -6.81
CA GLN A 14 -0.78 -14.17 -7.53
C GLN A 14 -1.97 -14.04 -6.59
N ALA A 15 -1.94 -14.73 -5.45
CA ALA A 15 -3.00 -14.64 -4.46
C ALA A 15 -3.16 -13.22 -3.87
N VAL A 16 -2.05 -12.47 -3.73
CA VAL A 16 -2.08 -11.06 -3.30
C VAL A 16 -2.68 -10.17 -4.38
N VAL A 17 -2.31 -10.39 -5.64
CA VAL A 17 -2.87 -9.67 -6.79
C VAL A 17 -4.38 -9.91 -6.88
N ASP A 18 -4.83 -11.16 -6.81
CA ASP A 18 -6.24 -11.51 -6.87
C ASP A 18 -7.03 -10.84 -5.73
N TRP A 19 -6.51 -10.96 -4.50
CA TRP A 19 -7.09 -10.27 -3.34
C TRP A 19 -7.20 -8.76 -3.55
N PHE A 20 -6.14 -8.11 -4.02
CA PHE A 20 -6.19 -6.68 -4.26
C PHE A 20 -7.25 -6.32 -5.30
N LEU A 21 -7.31 -7.05 -6.43
CA LEU A 21 -8.21 -6.78 -7.53
C LEU A 21 -9.69 -6.99 -7.16
N GLU A 22 -9.98 -7.98 -6.32
CA GLU A 22 -11.32 -8.36 -5.89
C GLU A 22 -11.83 -7.55 -4.70
N GLU A 23 -10.97 -7.16 -3.77
CA GLU A 23 -11.40 -6.59 -2.50
C GLU A 23 -10.94 -5.16 -2.26
N GLU A 24 -9.69 -4.82 -2.61
CA GLU A 24 -9.09 -3.53 -2.26
C GLU A 24 -9.29 -2.48 -3.36
N ARG A 25 -9.19 -2.90 -4.62
CA ARG A 25 -9.41 -2.02 -5.77
C ARG A 25 -10.85 -1.49 -5.81
N PRO A 26 -11.92 -2.28 -5.53
CA PRO A 26 -13.27 -1.74 -5.44
C PRO A 26 -13.47 -0.75 -4.29
N LYS A 27 -12.64 -0.81 -3.24
CA LYS A 27 -12.61 0.20 -2.15
C LYS A 27 -11.87 1.48 -2.56
N GLY A 28 -11.32 1.54 -3.77
CA GLY A 28 -10.56 2.69 -4.28
C GLY A 28 -9.11 2.76 -3.80
N VAL A 29 -8.57 1.68 -3.21
CA VAL A 29 -7.18 1.71 -2.70
C VAL A 29 -6.19 1.96 -3.83
N GLY A 30 -5.21 2.82 -3.55
CA GLY A 30 -4.20 3.26 -4.51
C GLY A 30 -4.71 4.31 -5.48
N THR A 31 -5.95 4.77 -5.37
CA THR A 31 -6.49 5.91 -6.14
C THR A 31 -6.65 7.11 -5.22
N ASP A 32 -6.30 8.30 -5.72
CA ASP A 32 -6.59 9.55 -5.05
C ASP A 32 -8.09 9.88 -5.22
N PRO A 33 -8.87 10.00 -4.13
CA PRO A 33 -10.31 10.20 -4.21
C PRO A 33 -10.72 11.55 -4.80
N SER A 34 -9.83 12.55 -4.79
CA SER A 34 -10.09 13.89 -5.33
C SER A 34 -9.86 13.96 -6.83
N THR A 35 -8.87 13.22 -7.35
CA THR A 35 -8.49 13.29 -8.77
C THR A 35 -8.92 12.08 -9.58
N GLY A 36 -9.26 10.96 -8.94
CA GLY A 36 -9.51 9.67 -9.60
C GLY A 36 -8.27 9.04 -10.24
N LYS A 37 -7.09 9.65 -10.08
CA LYS A 37 -5.82 9.13 -10.59
C LYS A 37 -5.16 8.21 -9.56
N VAL A 38 -4.26 7.35 -10.01
CA VAL A 38 -3.46 6.53 -9.09
C VAL A 38 -2.65 7.44 -8.17
N ALA A 39 -2.73 7.20 -6.87
CA ALA A 39 -2.07 7.99 -5.85
C ALA A 39 -0.55 7.89 -6.01
N GLN A 40 0.15 9.02 -5.88
CA GLN A 40 1.60 9.10 -6.08
C GLN A 40 2.37 8.06 -5.24
N TRP A 41 1.95 7.84 -3.99
CA TRP A 41 2.60 6.92 -3.06
C TRP A 41 2.35 5.43 -3.35
N PHE A 42 1.53 5.06 -4.33
CA PHE A 42 1.14 3.66 -4.56
C PHE A 42 2.00 2.98 -5.63
N HIS A 43 2.72 1.92 -5.25
CA HIS A 43 3.68 1.21 -6.11
C HIS A 43 3.27 -0.24 -6.45
N GLY A 44 2.03 -0.65 -6.15
CA GLY A 44 1.62 -2.03 -6.42
C GLY A 44 2.50 -3.08 -5.72
N VAL A 45 2.80 -4.20 -6.40
CA VAL A 45 3.57 -5.32 -5.82
C VAL A 45 5.05 -5.22 -6.21
N ILE A 46 5.79 -4.37 -5.50
CA ILE A 46 7.26 -4.28 -5.60
C ILE A 46 7.97 -4.92 -4.41
N SER A 47 9.19 -5.37 -4.66
CA SER A 47 10.07 -5.93 -3.63
C SER A 47 10.51 -4.86 -2.62
N ARG A 48 11.01 -5.34 -1.48
CA ARG A 48 11.65 -4.48 -0.48
C ARG A 48 12.84 -3.71 -1.08
N LEU A 49 13.67 -4.39 -1.87
CA LEU A 49 14.87 -3.80 -2.47
C LEU A 49 14.51 -2.68 -3.46
N GLU A 50 13.50 -2.88 -4.31
CA GLU A 50 13.02 -1.82 -5.21
C GLU A 50 12.52 -0.60 -4.44
N ALA A 51 11.77 -0.82 -3.35
CA ALA A 51 11.33 0.28 -2.49
C ALA A 51 12.50 1.03 -1.83
N GLU A 52 13.52 0.32 -1.37
CA GLU A 52 14.74 0.91 -0.80
C GLU A 52 15.48 1.74 -1.85
N ASN A 53 15.56 1.27 -3.10
CA ASN A 53 16.18 2.00 -4.21
C ASN A 53 15.46 3.33 -4.51
N TYR A 54 14.13 3.34 -4.52
CA TYR A 54 13.36 4.58 -4.67
C TYR A 54 13.61 5.59 -3.55
N LEU A 55 13.91 5.11 -2.35
CA LEU A 55 14.05 5.94 -1.14
C LEU A 55 15.49 6.38 -0.86
N LEU A 56 16.50 5.76 -1.49
CA LEU A 56 17.92 5.91 -1.16
C LEU A 56 18.38 7.37 -1.09
N ASN A 57 17.99 8.19 -2.07
CA ASN A 57 18.38 9.60 -2.19
C ASN A 57 17.23 10.58 -1.88
N MET A 58 16.16 10.10 -1.25
CA MET A 58 15.02 10.94 -0.89
C MET A 58 15.23 11.59 0.48
N THR A 59 14.48 12.65 0.75
CA THR A 59 14.54 13.38 2.02
C THR A 59 13.95 12.55 3.16
N LEU A 60 14.37 12.83 4.41
CA LEU A 60 13.82 12.18 5.59
C LEU A 60 12.30 12.39 5.66
N GLY A 61 11.55 11.34 5.99
CA GLY A 61 10.10 11.38 5.95
C GLY A 61 9.50 10.99 4.60
N SER A 62 10.33 10.79 3.57
CA SER A 62 9.87 10.26 2.29
C SER A 62 9.38 8.83 2.44
N TYR A 63 8.29 8.49 1.74
CA TYR A 63 7.66 7.19 1.87
C TYR A 63 6.99 6.73 0.58
N LEU A 64 6.77 5.43 0.50
CA LEU A 64 5.93 4.79 -0.52
C LEU A 64 5.20 3.59 0.07
N VAL A 65 4.12 3.17 -0.59
CA VAL A 65 3.27 2.06 -0.19
C VAL A 65 3.28 0.98 -1.25
N ARG A 66 3.54 -0.24 -0.82
CA ARG A 66 3.53 -1.44 -1.64
C ARG A 66 2.58 -2.48 -1.06
N VAL A 67 1.94 -3.25 -1.92
CA VAL A 67 1.12 -4.39 -1.52
C VAL A 67 2.06 -5.47 -0.97
N SER A 68 1.71 -6.05 0.18
CA SER A 68 2.60 -6.98 0.89
C SER A 68 2.42 -8.40 0.40
N GLU A 69 3.53 -9.08 0.12
CA GLU A 69 3.55 -10.53 -0.11
C GLU A 69 3.64 -11.34 1.19
N ARG A 70 3.75 -10.68 2.36
CA ARG A 70 3.90 -11.35 3.67
C ARG A 70 2.61 -11.40 4.49
N VAL A 71 1.71 -10.46 4.25
CA VAL A 71 0.44 -10.29 4.99
C VAL A 71 -0.65 -9.87 4.00
N TRP A 72 -1.92 -10.10 4.35
CA TRP A 72 -3.06 -9.62 3.59
C TRP A 72 -3.25 -8.13 3.82
N GLY A 73 -2.37 -7.32 3.23
CA GLY A 73 -2.27 -5.91 3.52
C GLY A 73 -1.12 -5.26 2.78
N TYR A 74 -0.51 -4.26 3.41
CA TYR A 74 0.46 -3.38 2.77
C TYR A 74 1.75 -3.29 3.57
N THR A 75 2.76 -2.68 2.96
CA THR A 75 3.94 -2.19 3.66
C THR A 75 4.18 -0.74 3.27
N ILE A 76 4.37 0.13 4.26
CA ILE A 76 4.87 1.48 4.06
C ILE A 76 6.39 1.43 4.23
N SER A 77 7.11 1.67 3.13
CA SER A 77 8.56 1.84 3.16
C SER A 77 8.88 3.32 3.39
N TYR A 78 9.80 3.60 4.30
CA TYR A 78 10.03 4.92 4.86
C TYR A 78 11.52 5.26 4.95
N ARG A 79 11.90 6.44 4.45
CA ARG A 79 13.26 6.97 4.58
C ARG A 79 13.45 7.58 5.97
N ALA A 80 14.09 6.82 6.86
CA ALA A 80 14.64 7.33 8.10
C ALA A 80 16.08 7.82 7.90
N GLU A 81 16.67 8.38 8.95
CA GLU A 81 18.00 8.99 8.94
C GLU A 81 19.10 8.00 8.54
N ASP A 82 19.13 6.85 9.21
CA ASP A 82 20.16 5.82 9.08
C ASP A 82 19.80 4.75 8.04
N ARG A 83 18.50 4.45 7.89
CA ARG A 83 18.03 3.29 7.11
C ARG A 83 16.66 3.49 6.49
N CYS A 84 16.29 2.57 5.62
CA CYS A 84 14.89 2.37 5.28
C CYS A 84 14.19 1.57 6.39
N LYS A 85 13.04 2.08 6.86
CA LYS A 85 12.11 1.38 7.76
C LYS A 85 10.94 0.84 6.93
N HIS A 86 10.33 -0.24 7.40
CA HIS A 86 9.20 -0.88 6.72
C HIS A 86 8.12 -1.23 7.73
N PHE A 87 6.97 -0.59 7.60
CA PHE A 87 5.84 -0.76 8.51
C PHE A 87 4.77 -1.61 7.84
N LEU A 88 4.49 -2.79 8.40
CA LEU A 88 3.40 -3.63 7.91
C LEU A 88 2.07 -2.99 8.29
N VAL A 89 1.13 -3.00 7.35
CA VAL A 89 -0.24 -2.57 7.54
C VAL A 89 -1.13 -3.79 7.34
N ASP A 90 -1.90 -4.13 8.36
CA ASP A 90 -2.91 -5.17 8.30
C ASP A 90 -4.19 -4.62 7.67
N THR A 91 -4.89 -5.47 6.92
CA THR A 91 -6.21 -5.16 6.37
C THR A 91 -7.22 -6.17 6.89
N SER A 92 -8.21 -5.67 7.63
CA SER A 92 -9.27 -6.49 8.22
C SER A 92 -10.65 -5.91 7.89
N GLU A 93 -11.71 -6.59 8.31
CA GLU A 93 -13.08 -6.05 8.21
C GLU A 93 -13.27 -4.73 8.97
N GLN A 94 -12.44 -4.47 9.99
CA GLN A 94 -12.49 -3.24 10.78
C GLN A 94 -11.81 -2.06 10.09
N GLY A 95 -10.94 -2.33 9.10
CA GLY A 95 -10.18 -1.32 8.36
C GLY A 95 -8.68 -1.62 8.30
N TYR A 96 -7.89 -0.54 8.34
CA TYR A 96 -6.45 -0.53 8.12
C TYR A 96 -5.72 -0.09 9.38
N GLN A 97 -4.71 -0.84 9.81
CA GLN A 97 -3.89 -0.48 10.97
C GLN A 97 -2.46 -0.99 10.81
N PHE A 98 -1.51 -0.39 11.50
CA PHE A 98 -0.17 -0.98 11.58
C PHE A 98 -0.18 -2.27 12.40
N PHE A 99 0.81 -3.13 12.16
CA PHE A 99 1.07 -4.25 13.05
C PHE A 99 1.67 -3.75 14.37
N GLY A 100 1.17 -4.27 15.50
CA GLY A 100 1.63 -3.93 16.84
C GLY A 100 0.48 -3.89 17.84
N ALA A 101 0.79 -3.70 19.11
CA ALA A 101 -0.24 -3.48 20.12
C ALA A 101 -0.79 -2.05 20.03
N ASN A 102 -2.09 -1.89 20.36
CA ASN A 102 -2.78 -0.60 20.51
C ASN A 102 -2.67 0.32 19.28
N GLN A 103 -2.72 -0.25 18.07
CA GLN A 103 -2.71 0.54 16.84
C GLN A 103 -4.10 1.08 16.53
N LEU A 104 -4.14 2.31 16.02
CA LEU A 104 -5.38 2.95 15.60
C LEU A 104 -5.87 2.33 14.28
N VAL A 105 -7.15 2.00 14.23
CA VAL A 105 -7.80 1.48 13.02
C VAL A 105 -8.37 2.65 12.21
N HIS A 106 -8.06 2.67 10.92
CA HIS A 106 -8.51 3.66 9.95
C HIS A 106 -9.48 3.04 8.95
N ARG A 107 -10.47 3.81 8.49
CA ARG A 107 -11.50 3.34 7.54
C ARG A 107 -10.96 3.10 6.14
N SER A 108 -9.94 3.84 5.73
CA SER A 108 -9.24 3.65 4.46
C SER A 108 -7.73 3.73 4.63
N LEU A 109 -6.99 3.15 3.69
CA LEU A 109 -5.53 3.28 3.65
C LEU A 109 -5.10 4.74 3.46
N ALA A 110 -5.87 5.52 2.71
CA ALA A 110 -5.62 6.95 2.53
C ALA A 110 -5.76 7.72 3.86
N ASP A 111 -6.76 7.38 4.67
CA ASP A 111 -6.93 7.99 6.01
C ASP A 111 -5.76 7.64 6.93
N LEU A 112 -5.30 6.39 6.92
CA LEU A 112 -4.12 5.97 7.67
C LEU A 112 -2.89 6.80 7.27
N ILE A 113 -2.65 6.93 5.97
CA ILE A 113 -1.51 7.70 5.45
C ILE A 113 -1.63 9.17 5.84
N ASN A 114 -2.80 9.77 5.66
CA ASN A 114 -3.04 11.18 5.96
C ASN A 114 -2.91 11.49 7.45
N PHE A 115 -3.42 10.62 8.33
CA PHE A 115 -3.26 10.77 9.77
C PHE A 115 -1.79 10.77 10.19
N HIS A 116 -0.99 9.87 9.61
CA HIS A 116 0.43 9.73 9.95
C HIS A 116 1.34 10.76 9.27
N LYS A 117 0.78 11.74 8.55
CA LYS A 117 1.52 12.94 8.14
C LYS A 117 1.86 13.84 9.33
N SER A 118 0.99 13.85 10.34
CA SER A 118 1.11 14.70 11.54
C SER A 118 1.24 13.90 12.85
N ASN A 119 0.96 12.59 12.82
CA ASN A 119 1.04 11.71 13.98
C ASN A 119 2.12 10.63 13.74
N PRO A 120 3.11 10.47 14.64
CA PRO A 120 4.16 9.46 14.45
C PRO A 120 3.61 8.02 14.41
N ILE A 121 4.22 7.18 13.59
CA ILE A 121 3.84 5.75 13.50
C ILE A 121 4.20 4.98 14.78
N THR A 122 5.35 5.29 15.38
CA THR A 122 5.84 4.58 16.57
C THR A 122 5.80 5.47 17.82
N VAL A 123 5.77 4.82 18.99
CA VAL A 123 5.84 5.49 20.30
C VAL A 123 7.15 6.23 20.53
N THR A 124 8.24 5.77 19.91
CA THR A 124 9.55 6.44 19.96
C THR A 124 9.50 7.79 19.24
N GLY A 125 8.55 7.95 18.31
CA GLY A 125 8.31 9.20 17.61
C GLY A 125 9.21 9.42 16.39
N GLY A 126 8.86 10.44 15.60
CA GLY A 126 9.67 10.93 14.48
C GLY A 126 9.31 10.35 13.10
N GLU A 127 8.65 9.18 13.01
CA GLU A 127 8.23 8.63 11.72
C GLU A 127 6.92 9.25 11.22
N LEU A 128 7.04 10.41 10.57
CA LEU A 128 5.96 11.14 9.93
C LEU A 128 6.02 10.96 8.40
N LEU A 129 4.91 10.59 7.78
CA LEU A 129 4.79 10.38 6.34
C LEU A 129 4.75 11.71 5.57
N ARG A 130 5.90 12.36 5.43
CA ARG A 130 5.99 13.75 4.92
C ARG A 130 5.82 13.84 3.41
N SER A 131 6.54 13.01 2.65
CA SER A 131 6.66 13.16 1.20
C SER A 131 6.42 11.84 0.48
N ALA A 132 5.35 11.78 -0.31
CA ALA A 132 5.08 10.63 -1.15
C ALA A 132 6.14 10.54 -2.27
N VAL A 133 6.76 9.38 -2.40
CA VAL A 133 7.65 9.07 -3.53
C VAL A 133 6.82 8.44 -4.62
N GLY A 134 6.99 8.94 -5.85
CA GLY A 134 6.34 8.41 -7.04
C GLY A 134 7.17 7.33 -7.72
N GLN A 135 6.68 6.87 -8.87
CA GLN A 135 7.33 5.82 -9.65
C GLN A 135 8.22 6.41 -10.74
N LEU A 136 9.25 5.65 -11.14
CA LEU A 136 10.19 6.05 -12.20
C LEU A 136 10.11 5.16 -13.44
N LYS A 137 9.40 4.02 -13.38
CA LYS A 137 9.34 3.03 -14.45
C LYS A 137 8.18 3.29 -15.43
N ASP A 138 8.38 2.85 -16.67
CA ASP A 138 7.35 2.69 -17.69
C ASP A 138 7.37 1.24 -18.22
N PRO A 139 6.30 0.44 -18.04
CA PRO A 139 5.06 0.79 -17.37
C PRO A 139 5.25 1.05 -15.86
N PRO A 140 4.34 1.82 -15.23
CA PRO A 140 4.40 2.11 -13.80
C PRO A 140 4.33 0.83 -12.94
N ASP A 141 4.90 0.86 -11.74
CA ASP A 141 4.95 -0.31 -10.84
C ASP A 141 3.54 -0.87 -10.53
N TYR A 142 2.52 0.00 -10.44
CA TYR A 142 1.14 -0.42 -10.19
C TYR A 142 0.41 -1.02 -11.40
N HIS A 143 1.06 -1.09 -12.57
CA HIS A 143 0.39 -1.35 -13.85
C HIS A 143 -0.47 -2.63 -13.83
N GLU A 144 0.04 -3.71 -13.22
CA GLU A 144 -0.69 -4.98 -13.11
C GLU A 144 -2.00 -4.87 -12.31
N LEU A 145 -2.06 -3.96 -11.33
CA LEU A 145 -3.19 -3.80 -10.42
C LEU A 145 -4.22 -2.77 -10.91
N MET A 146 -3.74 -1.72 -11.58
CA MET A 146 -4.57 -0.57 -11.97
C MET A 146 -4.95 -0.53 -13.45
N ARG A 147 -4.50 -1.50 -14.26
CA ARG A 147 -4.94 -1.58 -15.64
C ARG A 147 -6.49 -1.68 -15.72
N PRO A 148 -7.13 -0.92 -16.63
CA PRO A 148 -8.54 -1.10 -16.92
C PRO A 148 -8.81 -2.56 -17.31
N ARG A 149 -9.89 -3.15 -16.81
CA ARG A 149 -10.38 -4.39 -17.41
C ARG A 149 -10.80 -4.01 -18.83
N ILE A 150 -10.22 -4.64 -19.85
CA ILE A 150 -10.76 -4.58 -21.19
C ILE A 150 -12.15 -5.19 -21.07
N THR A 151 -13.18 -4.36 -21.01
CA THR A 151 -14.52 -4.78 -21.37
C THR A 151 -14.43 -5.17 -22.83
N GLU A 152 -14.62 -6.45 -23.14
CA GLU A 152 -14.89 -6.87 -24.51
C GLU A 152 -15.97 -5.93 -25.05
N SER A 153 -15.58 -5.10 -26.01
CA SER A 153 -16.50 -4.33 -26.81
C SER A 153 -17.48 -5.33 -27.37
N THR A 154 -18.72 -5.30 -26.90
CA THR A 154 -19.84 -5.95 -27.57
C THR A 154 -19.90 -5.30 -28.95
N ALA A 155 -19.24 -5.92 -29.92
CA ALA A 155 -19.41 -5.60 -31.31
C ALA A 155 -20.85 -5.99 -31.65
N LEU A 156 -21.71 -4.98 -31.77
CA LEU A 156 -22.97 -5.05 -32.52
C LEU A 156 -22.67 -4.70 -33.98
#